data_AF-A0AAW6KG82-F1
#
_entry.id   AF-A0AAW6KG82-F1
#
_cell.length_a   1.000
_cell.length_b   1.000
_cell.length_c   1.000
_cell.angle_alpha   90.00
_cell.angle_beta   90.00
_cell.angle_gamma   90.00
#
_symmetry.space_group_name_H-M   'P 1'
#
loop_
_entity.id
_entity.type
_entity.pdbx_description
1 polymer ?
#
loop_
_entity_poly.entity_id
_entity_poly.type
_entity_poly.pdbx_seq_one_letter_code
_entity_poly.pdbx_strand_id
1 'polypeptide(L)'
;MTKTNEKIHVLADESLGGIKREYVEVDRKAEVGDKIIVTEGDDFPVGHIDTVAHWYDNYDDGSIDLFEGFDNDIFLDGNREEYRVLEPTNIVHIDGPDGTERYEMVDRKAEVGEKVVVVDDEDSSEEFGNFRIGEVGTVESYATDDTYFGEYANVRVSDGRDIPIYLHEYRVLVPLESSEEEPQPSDPIDVIANLATRVAELERENKRIQKELGWYEVGAGSIANLRNDVADIRHDIAKLEDRIVHDYATNEDVTDFLYEEVKRLQDEIDTLHKDNRRNGEELAKIKDRIDDFQDAENDRIYNLYAITNGKRDEKMFTAEEVATLLNAMRERQ
;
A
#
# COMPACT_ATOMS: atom_id res chain seq x y z
N MET A 1 13.20 -13.34 59.03
CA MET A 1 13.20 -14.34 57.95
C MET A 1 14.55 -14.26 57.27
N THR A 2 15.28 -15.37 57.26
CA THR A 2 16.63 -15.49 56.71
C THR A 2 16.58 -15.29 55.20
N LYS A 3 17.00 -14.12 54.71
CA LYS A 3 17.30 -13.91 53.29
C LYS A 3 18.54 -14.74 52.97
N THR A 4 18.35 -15.90 52.36
CA THR A 4 19.38 -16.56 51.56
C THR A 4 19.85 -15.53 50.53
N ASN A 5 21.17 -15.33 50.41
CA ASN A 5 21.75 -14.57 49.29
C ASN A 5 21.53 -15.39 48.01
N GLU A 6 20.31 -15.40 47.51
CA GLU A 6 19.97 -15.99 46.22
C GLU A 6 20.64 -15.14 45.14
N LYS A 7 21.45 -15.78 44.29
CA LYS A 7 22.12 -15.11 43.17
C LYS A 7 21.05 -14.77 42.15
N ILE A 8 20.84 -13.47 41.92
CA ILE A 8 19.82 -12.93 41.02
C ILE A 8 20.46 -12.61 39.67
N HIS A 9 19.78 -13.02 38.61
CA HIS A 9 20.14 -12.73 37.23
C HIS A 9 19.08 -11.88 36.56
N VAL A 10 19.47 -10.84 35.83
CA VAL A 10 18.54 -9.99 35.06
C VAL A 10 18.70 -10.33 33.59
N LEU A 11 17.69 -10.99 33.00
CA LEU A 11 17.73 -11.53 31.65
C LEU A 11 16.47 -11.14 30.88
N ALA A 12 16.55 -11.07 29.55
CA ALA A 12 15.34 -10.91 28.72
C ALA A 12 14.43 -12.15 28.88
N ASP A 13 13.14 -11.91 29.11
CA ASP A 13 12.10 -12.94 29.18
C ASP A 13 11.26 -12.90 27.91
N GLU A 14 11.48 -13.88 27.02
CA GLU A 14 10.75 -14.01 25.76
C GLU A 14 9.24 -14.22 25.95
N SER A 15 8.82 -14.83 27.08
CA SER A 15 7.40 -14.96 27.42
C SER A 15 6.76 -13.63 27.83
N LEU A 16 7.57 -12.59 28.05
CA LEU A 16 7.17 -11.20 28.30
C LEU A 16 7.64 -10.27 27.18
N GLY A 17 7.79 -10.78 25.95
CA GLY A 17 8.16 -9.97 24.80
C GLY A 17 9.58 -9.40 24.87
N GLY A 18 10.48 -10.05 25.62
CA GLY A 18 11.88 -9.64 25.78
C GLY A 18 12.11 -8.63 26.91
N ILE A 19 11.10 -8.31 27.73
CA ILE A 19 11.30 -7.50 28.94
C ILE A 19 12.32 -8.16 29.85
N LYS A 20 13.21 -7.36 30.43
CA LYS A 20 14.18 -7.84 31.42
C LYS A 20 13.47 -8.25 32.71
N ARG A 21 13.69 -9.48 33.14
CA ARG A 21 13.11 -10.08 34.34
C ARG A 21 14.21 -10.62 35.24
N GLU A 22 13.94 -10.61 36.54
CA GLU A 22 14.82 -11.23 37.53
C GLU A 22 14.55 -12.72 37.68
N TYR A 23 15.63 -13.49 37.70
CA TYR A 23 15.64 -14.93 37.92
C TYR A 23 16.49 -15.27 39.13
N VAL A 24 16.06 -16.26 39.90
CA VAL A 24 16.80 -16.79 41.05
C VAL A 24 17.32 -18.18 40.73
N GLU A 25 18.55 -18.46 41.14
CA GLU A 25 19.13 -19.80 41.05
C GLU A 25 18.47 -20.76 42.05
N VAL A 26 17.99 -21.90 41.55
CA VAL A 26 17.36 -22.97 42.34
C VAL A 26 18.10 -24.28 42.13
N ASP A 27 18.40 -24.95 43.24
CA ASP A 27 18.99 -26.28 43.27
C ASP A 27 17.90 -27.36 43.09
N ARG A 28 17.58 -27.66 41.83
CA ARG A 28 16.72 -28.79 41.45
C ARG A 28 17.10 -29.31 40.07
N LYS A 29 16.62 -30.51 39.75
CA LYS A 29 16.69 -31.04 38.37
C LYS A 29 15.89 -30.15 37.43
N ALA A 30 16.46 -29.86 36.27
CA ALA A 30 15.78 -29.12 35.22
C ALA A 30 14.73 -29.98 34.51
N GLU A 31 13.69 -29.34 34.02
CA GLU A 31 12.66 -29.88 33.14
C GLU A 31 12.79 -29.23 31.76
N VAL A 32 12.20 -29.85 30.74
CA VAL A 32 12.21 -29.29 29.38
C VAL A 32 11.55 -27.91 29.39
N GLY A 33 12.24 -26.91 28.85
CA GLY A 33 11.82 -25.51 28.84
C GLY A 33 12.36 -24.68 30.01
N ASP A 34 12.94 -25.29 31.04
CA ASP A 34 13.63 -24.54 32.09
C ASP A 34 14.84 -23.81 31.51
N LYS A 35 15.09 -22.60 32.03
CA LYS A 35 16.35 -21.89 31.81
C LYS A 35 17.36 -22.33 32.86
N ILE A 36 18.60 -22.56 32.49
CA ILE A 36 19.68 -22.96 33.40
C ILE A 36 20.88 -22.03 33.30
N ILE A 37 21.73 -22.06 34.31
CA ILE A 37 23.08 -21.50 34.28
C ILE A 37 24.09 -22.56 34.67
N VAL A 38 25.15 -22.72 33.88
CA VAL A 38 26.27 -23.63 34.19
C VAL A 38 27.09 -23.04 35.32
N THR A 39 27.20 -23.75 36.44
CA THR A 39 27.97 -23.33 37.61
C THR A 39 29.33 -24.01 37.72
N GLU A 40 29.46 -25.21 37.16
CA GLU A 40 30.73 -25.91 36.96
C GLU A 40 30.68 -26.57 35.58
N GLY A 41 31.73 -26.45 34.76
CA GLY A 41 31.68 -26.97 33.39
C GLY A 41 33.03 -27.40 32.85
N ASP A 42 33.00 -28.42 31.98
CA ASP A 42 34.15 -29.00 31.27
C ASP A 42 34.04 -28.65 29.78
N ASP A 43 32.90 -28.99 29.17
CA ASP A 43 32.57 -28.71 27.77
C ASP A 43 31.82 -27.36 27.63
N PHE A 44 31.00 -27.01 28.63
CA PHE A 44 30.31 -25.72 28.69
C PHE A 44 31.02 -24.73 29.63
N PRO A 45 31.16 -23.43 29.25
CA PRO A 45 31.79 -22.46 30.13
C PRO A 45 30.90 -22.12 31.32
N VAL A 46 31.51 -21.95 32.50
CA VAL A 46 30.81 -21.42 33.69
C VAL A 46 30.16 -20.08 33.37
N GLY A 47 28.90 -19.93 33.75
CA GLY A 47 28.06 -18.77 33.44
C GLY A 47 27.31 -18.88 32.11
N HIS A 48 27.47 -19.96 31.34
CA HIS A 48 26.65 -20.22 30.17
C HIS A 48 25.19 -20.38 30.58
N ILE A 49 24.30 -19.63 29.93
CA ILE A 49 22.86 -19.67 30.14
C ILE A 49 22.21 -20.18 28.88
N ASP A 50 21.33 -21.16 29.02
CA ASP A 50 20.55 -21.73 27.93
C ASP A 50 19.23 -22.30 28.46
N THR A 51 18.38 -22.79 27.57
CA THR A 51 17.12 -23.46 27.85
C THR A 51 17.26 -24.96 27.60
N VAL A 52 16.68 -25.76 28.47
CA VAL A 52 16.66 -27.21 28.34
C VAL A 52 15.75 -27.63 27.19
N ALA A 53 16.32 -28.30 26.19
CA ALA A 53 15.61 -28.86 25.03
C ALA A 53 15.15 -30.29 25.28
N HIS A 54 15.94 -31.09 25.99
CA HIS A 54 15.61 -32.47 26.32
C HIS A 54 16.15 -32.86 27.69
N TRP A 55 15.37 -33.67 28.41
CA TRP A 55 15.81 -34.32 29.63
C TRP A 55 15.81 -35.83 29.44
N TYR A 56 16.89 -36.48 29.87
CA TYR A 56 17.04 -37.92 29.76
C TYR A 56 16.58 -38.64 31.03
N ASP A 57 15.55 -39.47 30.90
CA ASP A 57 15.02 -40.30 31.99
C ASP A 57 15.95 -41.43 32.43
N ASN A 58 16.92 -41.79 31.58
CA ASN A 58 17.87 -42.88 31.82
C ASN A 58 19.12 -42.46 32.60
N TYR A 59 19.31 -41.16 32.84
CA TYR A 59 20.45 -40.62 33.58
C TYR A 59 19.97 -39.93 34.87
N ASP A 60 20.42 -40.42 36.03
CA ASP A 60 20.04 -39.84 37.33
C ASP A 60 20.94 -38.66 37.73
N ASP A 61 22.00 -38.41 36.97
CA ASP A 61 23.01 -37.38 37.17
C ASP A 61 22.57 -35.97 36.74
N GLY A 62 21.42 -35.84 36.10
CA GLY A 62 20.88 -34.55 35.66
C GLY A 62 21.32 -34.12 34.26
N SER A 63 21.89 -35.03 33.46
CA SER A 63 22.25 -34.76 32.06
C SER A 63 21.06 -34.30 31.21
N ILE A 64 21.30 -33.31 30.37
CA ILE A 64 20.29 -32.62 29.56
C ILE A 64 20.86 -32.25 28.19
N ASP A 65 19.99 -32.13 27.18
CA ASP A 65 20.33 -31.39 25.97
C ASP A 65 19.86 -29.94 26.10
N LEU A 66 20.73 -29.00 25.71
CA LEU A 66 20.46 -27.58 25.63
C LEU A 66 19.97 -27.19 24.22
N PHE A 67 19.24 -26.08 24.13
CA PHE A 67 18.63 -25.64 22.88
C PHE A 67 19.63 -24.99 21.92
N GLU A 68 20.46 -24.05 22.41
CA GLU A 68 21.51 -23.41 21.61
C GLU A 68 22.82 -24.20 21.67
N GLY A 69 23.18 -24.67 22.87
CA GLY A 69 24.43 -25.33 23.16
C GLY A 69 25.66 -24.40 23.08
N PHE A 70 26.85 -25.00 23.08
CA PHE A 70 28.12 -24.30 22.98
C PHE A 70 29.12 -25.10 22.14
N ASP A 71 29.86 -24.40 21.25
CA ASP A 71 30.87 -25.00 20.35
C ASP A 71 30.41 -26.25 19.55
N ASN A 72 29.13 -26.26 19.13
CA ASN A 72 28.45 -27.37 18.44
C ASN A 72 28.18 -28.60 19.32
N ASP A 73 28.36 -28.51 20.63
CA ASP A 73 27.81 -29.46 21.58
C ASP A 73 26.52 -28.92 22.20
N ILE A 74 25.57 -29.81 22.43
CA ILE A 74 24.30 -29.53 23.07
C ILE A 74 24.10 -30.39 24.32
N PHE A 75 24.90 -31.44 24.51
CA PHE A 75 24.72 -32.40 25.59
C PHE A 75 25.54 -31.98 26.81
N LEU A 76 24.88 -31.54 27.87
CA LEU A 76 25.49 -31.25 29.16
C LEU A 76 25.55 -32.54 30.00
N ASP A 77 26.76 -32.99 30.33
CA ASP A 77 26.99 -34.22 31.11
C ASP A 77 26.89 -33.92 32.60
N GLY A 78 25.77 -34.29 33.22
CA GLY A 78 25.51 -34.06 34.65
C GLY A 78 26.49 -34.77 35.59
N ASN A 79 27.34 -35.71 35.11
CA ASN A 79 28.42 -36.29 35.92
C ASN A 79 29.69 -35.45 35.96
N ARG A 80 29.85 -34.50 35.03
CA ARG A 80 31.05 -33.68 34.88
C ARG A 80 30.80 -32.20 35.08
N GLU A 81 29.55 -31.80 34.94
CA GLU A 81 29.13 -30.41 34.87
C GLU A 81 27.96 -30.20 35.83
N GLU A 82 27.93 -29.03 36.47
CA GLU A 82 26.87 -28.64 37.38
C GLU A 82 26.13 -27.42 36.82
N TYR A 83 24.81 -27.39 37.04
CA TYR A 83 23.98 -26.24 36.69
C TYR A 83 23.01 -25.89 37.81
N ARG A 84 22.45 -24.69 37.72
CA ARG A 84 21.29 -24.24 38.50
C ARG A 84 20.15 -23.89 37.58
N VAL A 85 18.93 -24.22 37.99
CA VAL A 85 17.73 -23.77 37.29
C VAL A 85 17.48 -22.31 37.64
N LEU A 86 17.13 -21.51 36.65
CA LEU A 86 16.78 -20.10 36.79
C LEU A 86 15.26 -19.96 36.83
N GLU A 87 14.71 -19.82 38.04
CA GLU A 87 13.28 -19.61 38.21
C GLU A 87 12.92 -18.12 38.11
N PRO A 88 11.93 -17.75 37.29
CA PRO A 88 11.55 -16.35 37.14
C PRO A 88 10.83 -15.82 38.37
N THR A 89 11.17 -14.60 38.78
CA THR A 89 10.47 -13.87 39.85
C THR A 89 9.35 -13.00 39.28
N ASN A 90 8.57 -12.30 40.10
CA ASN A 90 7.61 -11.30 39.58
C ASN A 90 8.24 -9.93 39.34
N ILE A 91 9.57 -9.82 39.37
CA ILE A 91 10.26 -8.53 39.27
C ILE A 91 10.77 -8.33 37.85
N VAL A 92 10.41 -7.18 37.27
CA VAL A 92 10.79 -6.76 35.91
C VAL A 92 11.48 -5.40 35.92
N HIS A 93 12.26 -5.16 34.88
CA HIS A 93 13.03 -3.95 34.65
C HIS A 93 12.52 -3.27 33.39
N ILE A 94 11.92 -2.09 33.55
CA ILE A 94 11.30 -1.33 32.47
C ILE A 94 12.14 -0.10 32.18
N ASP A 95 12.57 0.04 30.92
CA ASP A 95 13.32 1.21 30.48
C ASP A 95 12.39 2.42 30.34
N GLY A 96 12.69 3.48 31.09
CA GLY A 96 12.01 4.77 31.05
C GLY A 96 12.93 5.90 30.59
N PRO A 97 12.38 7.11 30.40
CA PRO A 97 13.17 8.28 30.02
C PRO A 97 14.24 8.66 31.05
N ASP A 98 14.00 8.35 32.32
CA ASP A 98 14.88 8.68 33.45
C ASP A 98 15.82 7.51 33.85
N GLY A 99 15.79 6.40 33.09
CA GLY A 99 16.58 5.19 33.34
C GLY A 99 15.73 3.93 33.43
N THR A 100 16.37 2.81 33.74
CA THR A 100 15.68 1.54 34.00
C THR A 100 15.11 1.53 35.41
N GLU A 101 13.82 1.28 35.52
CA GLU A 101 13.11 1.20 36.80
C GLU A 101 12.66 -0.23 37.08
N ARG A 102 12.63 -0.58 38.37
CA ARG A 102 12.35 -1.93 38.85
C ARG A 102 10.93 -2.01 39.39
N TYR A 103 10.16 -2.97 38.90
CA TYR A 103 8.74 -3.13 39.21
C TYR A 103 8.41 -4.55 39.64
N GLU A 104 7.49 -4.69 40.59
CA GLU A 104 6.83 -5.96 40.88
C GLU A 104 5.55 -6.06 40.04
N MET A 105 5.42 -7.16 39.29
CA MET A 105 4.20 -7.52 38.56
C MET A 105 3.17 -8.11 39.53
N VAL A 106 2.01 -7.47 39.63
CA VAL A 106 0.92 -7.89 40.51
C VAL A 106 -0.32 -8.24 39.71
N ASP A 107 -0.87 -9.43 39.96
CA ASP A 107 -2.13 -9.89 39.39
C ASP A 107 -3.32 -9.31 40.16
N ARG A 108 -3.80 -8.14 39.70
CA ARG A 108 -4.98 -7.46 40.22
C ARG A 108 -5.51 -6.44 39.22
N LYS A 109 -6.73 -5.96 39.48
CA LYS A 109 -7.29 -4.83 38.73
C LYS A 109 -6.48 -3.56 39.02
N ALA A 110 -6.07 -2.87 37.95
CA ALA A 110 -5.35 -1.61 38.03
C ALA A 110 -6.28 -0.45 38.43
N GLU A 111 -5.73 0.58 39.06
CA GLU A 111 -6.38 1.87 39.20
C GLU A 111 -6.02 2.78 38.01
N VAL A 112 -6.87 3.77 37.72
CA VAL A 112 -6.59 4.76 36.68
C VAL A 112 -5.33 5.54 37.05
N GLY A 113 -4.38 5.61 36.11
CA GLY A 113 -3.06 6.20 36.29
C GLY A 113 -1.96 5.20 36.66
N GLU A 114 -2.29 3.94 36.95
CA GLU A 114 -1.27 2.91 37.19
C GLU A 114 -0.63 2.42 35.88
N LYS A 115 0.65 2.04 35.98
CA LYS A 115 1.38 1.37 34.91
C LYS A 115 1.03 -0.11 34.88
N VAL A 116 0.91 -0.65 33.69
CA VAL A 116 0.66 -2.08 33.46
C VAL A 116 1.55 -2.60 32.34
N VAL A 117 1.80 -3.91 32.35
CA VAL A 117 2.46 -4.65 31.29
C VAL A 117 1.50 -5.70 30.73
N VAL A 118 1.44 -5.82 29.41
CA VAL A 118 0.70 -6.88 28.71
C VAL A 118 1.45 -8.20 28.88
N VAL A 119 0.77 -9.24 29.36
CA VAL A 119 1.31 -10.58 29.59
C VAL A 119 0.61 -11.66 28.76
N ASP A 120 -0.48 -11.30 28.08
CA ASP A 120 -1.24 -12.16 27.17
C ASP A 120 -1.74 -11.29 26.00
N ASP A 121 -1.75 -11.85 24.80
CA ASP A 121 -2.23 -11.18 23.59
C ASP A 121 -3.30 -11.99 22.83
N GLU A 122 -3.94 -12.97 23.48
CA GLU A 122 -4.97 -13.82 22.88
C GLU A 122 -6.13 -13.02 22.24
N ASP A 123 -6.62 -11.94 22.87
CA ASP A 123 -7.72 -11.13 22.33
C ASP A 123 -7.25 -9.96 21.43
N SER A 124 -5.94 -9.83 21.20
CA SER A 124 -5.37 -8.82 20.31
C SER A 124 -5.87 -9.01 18.88
N SER A 125 -6.51 -7.96 18.35
CA SER A 125 -7.15 -8.02 17.02
C SER A 125 -7.36 -6.63 16.42
N GLU A 126 -7.64 -6.56 15.12
CA GLU A 126 -7.99 -5.29 14.48
C GLU A 126 -9.30 -4.69 15.03
N GLU A 127 -10.23 -5.52 15.52
CA GLU A 127 -11.54 -5.09 16.03
C GLU A 127 -11.49 -4.65 17.49
N PHE A 128 -10.75 -5.37 18.35
CA PHE A 128 -10.61 -5.01 19.76
C PHE A 128 -9.52 -3.96 19.95
N GLY A 129 -8.34 -4.20 19.36
CA GLY A 129 -7.16 -3.35 19.47
C GLY A 129 -5.92 -4.21 19.29
N ASN A 130 -4.96 -3.70 18.53
CA ASN A 130 -3.72 -4.43 18.30
C ASN A 130 -2.73 -4.10 19.40
N PHE A 131 -2.38 -5.09 20.21
CA PHE A 131 -1.35 -5.05 21.24
C PHE A 131 -0.51 -6.34 21.23
N ARG A 132 0.58 -6.36 21.98
CA ARG A 132 1.52 -7.50 22.05
C ARG A 132 1.99 -7.69 23.48
N ILE A 133 2.32 -8.93 23.81
CA ILE A 133 3.01 -9.25 25.06
C ILE A 133 4.26 -8.37 25.21
N GLY A 134 4.46 -7.82 26.40
CA GLY A 134 5.57 -6.92 26.73
C GLY A 134 5.30 -5.44 26.44
N GLU A 135 4.15 -5.06 25.85
CA GLU A 135 3.79 -3.65 25.77
C GLU A 135 3.49 -3.09 27.18
N VAL A 136 4.08 -1.92 27.47
CA VAL A 136 3.90 -1.21 28.75
C VAL A 136 3.14 0.08 28.50
N GLY A 137 2.14 0.35 29.34
CA GLY A 137 1.34 1.55 29.25
C GLY A 137 0.74 1.98 30.58
N THR A 138 -0.03 3.06 30.53
CA THR A 138 -0.73 3.62 31.69
C THR A 138 -2.23 3.50 31.49
N VAL A 139 -2.95 3.04 32.51
CA VAL A 139 -4.41 2.93 32.47
C VAL A 139 -5.03 4.33 32.47
N GLU A 140 -5.75 4.69 31.41
CA GLU A 140 -6.44 5.99 31.29
C GLU A 140 -7.88 5.92 31.77
N SER A 141 -8.58 4.81 31.52
CA SER A 141 -9.99 4.65 31.90
C SER A 141 -10.42 3.18 31.87
N TYR A 142 -11.61 2.91 32.39
CA TYR A 142 -12.30 1.64 32.22
C TYR A 142 -13.52 1.82 31.35
N ALA A 143 -13.77 0.87 30.46
CA ALA A 143 -14.97 0.82 29.66
C ALA A 143 -15.70 -0.51 29.90
N THR A 144 -17.02 -0.44 29.81
CA THR A 144 -17.91 -1.59 29.85
C THR A 144 -18.80 -1.52 28.62
N ASP A 145 -18.78 -2.56 27.81
CA ASP A 145 -19.68 -2.72 26.68
C ASP A 145 -20.63 -3.91 26.91
N ASP A 146 -21.92 -3.63 26.86
CA ASP A 146 -23.00 -4.61 27.03
C ASP A 146 -23.16 -5.54 25.81
N THR A 147 -22.42 -5.31 24.72
CA THR A 147 -22.62 -6.02 23.44
C THR A 147 -21.54 -7.02 23.07
N TYR A 148 -20.24 -6.66 23.11
CA TYR A 148 -19.20 -7.52 22.52
C TYR A 148 -17.95 -7.72 23.39
N PHE A 149 -17.50 -6.69 24.12
CA PHE A 149 -16.19 -6.71 24.79
C PHE A 149 -16.21 -6.70 26.32
N GLY A 150 -17.36 -6.78 27.00
CA GLY A 150 -17.38 -6.84 28.48
C GLY A 150 -16.68 -5.64 29.17
N GLU A 151 -16.00 -5.89 30.30
CA GLU A 151 -15.23 -4.88 31.04
C GLU A 151 -13.73 -4.97 30.71
N TYR A 152 -13.15 -3.87 30.24
CA TYR A 152 -11.73 -3.75 29.91
C TYR A 152 -11.13 -2.41 30.34
N ALA A 153 -9.81 -2.38 30.50
CA ALA A 153 -9.04 -1.18 30.75
C ALA A 153 -8.58 -0.57 29.42
N ASN A 154 -8.75 0.74 29.24
CA ASN A 154 -8.11 1.49 28.16
C ASN A 154 -6.73 1.94 28.63
N VAL A 155 -5.69 1.49 27.96
CA VAL A 155 -4.29 1.72 28.31
C VAL A 155 -3.61 2.51 27.21
N ARG A 156 -3.01 3.65 27.59
CA ARG A 156 -2.15 4.43 26.70
C ARG A 156 -0.74 3.87 26.75
N VAL A 157 -0.27 3.34 25.62
CA VAL A 157 1.11 2.88 25.44
C VAL A 157 2.00 4.01 24.91
N SER A 158 3.33 3.80 24.98
CA SER A 158 4.34 4.84 24.72
C SER A 158 4.31 5.45 23.31
N ASP A 159 3.82 4.70 22.31
CA ASP A 159 3.70 5.19 20.93
C ASP A 159 2.44 6.03 20.68
N GLY A 160 1.64 6.27 21.73
CA GLY A 160 0.44 7.08 21.66
C GLY A 160 -0.84 6.31 21.34
N ARG A 161 -0.78 4.99 21.10
CA ARG A 161 -1.99 4.18 20.93
C ARG A 161 -2.74 4.02 22.27
N ASP A 162 -4.06 3.93 22.15
CA ASP A 162 -4.94 3.47 23.23
C ASP A 162 -5.32 2.02 22.90
N ILE A 163 -4.96 1.09 23.79
CA ILE A 163 -5.26 -0.34 23.64
C ILE A 163 -6.24 -0.77 24.74
N PRO A 164 -7.33 -1.47 24.38
CA PRO A 164 -8.18 -2.10 25.37
C PRO A 164 -7.60 -3.45 25.78
N ILE A 165 -7.54 -3.70 27.09
CA ILE A 165 -7.01 -4.96 27.65
C ILE A 165 -7.87 -5.46 28.81
N TYR A 166 -8.09 -6.77 28.85
CA TYR A 166 -8.79 -7.46 29.92
C TYR A 166 -7.91 -7.66 31.15
N LEU A 167 -8.56 -7.89 32.30
CA LEU A 167 -7.88 -8.09 33.57
C LEU A 167 -6.81 -9.20 33.55
N HIS A 168 -7.06 -10.29 32.80
CA HIS A 168 -6.15 -11.43 32.75
C HIS A 168 -4.94 -11.19 31.83
N GLU A 169 -5.06 -10.24 30.90
CA GLU A 169 -4.06 -9.93 29.87
C GLU A 169 -2.96 -8.98 30.35
N TYR A 170 -3.09 -8.41 31.55
CA TYR A 170 -2.08 -7.51 32.10
C TYR A 170 -1.69 -7.83 33.54
N ARG A 171 -0.54 -7.30 33.93
CA ARG A 171 -0.13 -7.20 35.34
C ARG A 171 0.15 -5.76 35.70
N VAL A 172 -0.22 -5.38 36.92
CA VAL A 172 0.07 -4.04 37.44
C VAL A 172 1.54 -3.96 37.80
N LEU A 173 2.21 -2.89 37.36
CA LEU A 173 3.60 -2.63 37.66
C LEU A 173 3.68 -1.74 38.90
N VAL A 174 3.93 -2.36 40.06
CA VAL A 174 4.13 -1.64 41.31
C VAL A 174 5.61 -1.24 41.42
N PRO A 175 5.95 0.05 41.47
CA PRO A 175 7.33 0.48 41.60
C PRO A 175 7.93 -0.07 42.89
N LEU A 176 9.10 -0.71 42.78
CA LEU A 176 9.92 -1.04 43.94
C LEU A 176 10.88 0.13 44.16
N GLU A 177 10.93 0.66 45.39
CA GLU A 177 11.96 1.65 45.71
C GLU A 177 13.33 1.06 45.35
N SER A 178 14.09 1.82 44.56
CA SER A 178 15.50 1.58 44.29
C SER A 178 16.24 1.57 45.62
N SER A 179 16.26 0.43 46.33
CA SER A 179 17.36 0.17 47.24
C SER A 179 18.59 0.12 46.36
N GLU A 180 19.44 1.13 46.50
CA GLU A 180 20.79 1.13 45.92
C GLU A 180 21.39 -0.28 46.03
N GLU A 181 21.94 -0.76 44.93
CA GLU A 181 22.41 -2.13 44.65
C GLU A 181 21.39 -2.96 43.85
N GLU A 182 21.41 -2.77 42.52
CA GLU A 182 21.51 -3.95 41.65
C GLU A 182 22.47 -4.94 42.33
N PRO A 183 22.17 -6.25 42.43
CA PRO A 183 23.09 -7.21 42.99
C PRO A 183 24.42 -7.10 42.25
N GLN A 184 25.36 -6.37 42.86
CA GLN A 184 26.68 -6.19 42.31
C GLN A 184 27.28 -7.59 42.28
N PRO A 185 27.79 -8.05 41.13
CA PRO A 185 28.45 -9.34 41.08
C PRO A 185 29.55 -9.32 42.14
N SER A 186 29.43 -10.18 43.14
CA SER A 186 30.26 -10.14 44.34
C SER A 186 31.73 -10.46 44.05
N ASP A 187 32.02 -10.96 42.85
CA ASP A 187 33.35 -11.35 42.38
C ASP A 187 33.66 -10.70 41.01
N PRO A 188 34.86 -10.11 40.81
CA PRO A 188 35.35 -9.72 39.48
C PRO A 188 35.22 -10.80 38.40
N ILE A 189 35.23 -12.09 38.77
CA ILE A 189 34.99 -13.21 37.85
C ILE A 189 33.56 -13.19 37.32
N ASP A 190 32.56 -12.95 38.17
CA ASP A 190 31.15 -12.85 37.75
C ASP A 190 30.93 -11.61 36.85
N VAL A 191 31.61 -10.49 37.13
CA VAL A 191 31.60 -9.31 36.27
C VAL A 191 32.17 -9.65 34.88
N ILE A 192 33.30 -10.36 34.83
CA ILE A 192 33.95 -10.76 33.58
C ILE A 192 33.09 -11.75 32.79
N ALA A 193 32.47 -12.72 33.47
CA ALA A 193 31.57 -13.68 32.83
C ALA A 193 30.34 -12.98 32.24
N ASN A 194 29.69 -12.10 33.00
CA ASN A 194 28.54 -11.34 32.51
C ASN A 194 28.91 -10.41 31.34
N LEU A 195 30.06 -9.73 31.42
CA LEU A 195 30.59 -8.94 30.29
C LEU A 195 30.88 -9.81 29.07
N ALA A 196 31.46 -11.00 29.24
CA ALA A 196 31.74 -11.91 28.14
C ALA A 196 30.45 -12.39 27.46
N THR A 197 29.42 -12.75 28.24
CA THR A 197 28.10 -13.11 27.73
C THR A 197 27.47 -11.95 26.95
N ARG A 198 27.47 -10.75 27.53
CA ARG A 198 26.90 -9.55 26.89
C ARG A 198 27.63 -9.16 25.61
N VAL A 199 28.96 -9.32 25.57
CA VAL A 199 29.75 -9.13 24.35
C VAL A 199 29.39 -10.18 23.30
N ALA A 200 29.22 -11.44 23.68
CA ALA A 200 28.83 -12.50 22.76
C ALA A 200 27.40 -12.28 22.21
N GLU A 201 26.46 -11.80 23.03
CA GLU A 201 25.12 -11.39 22.59
C GLU A 201 25.19 -10.21 21.62
N LEU A 202 25.94 -9.15 21.96
CA LEU A 202 26.12 -7.99 21.09
C LEU A 202 26.76 -8.36 19.75
N GLU A 203 27.73 -9.27 19.74
CA GLU A 203 28.34 -9.77 18.51
C GLU A 203 27.34 -10.58 17.66
N ARG A 204 26.50 -11.41 18.29
CA ARG A 204 25.43 -12.16 17.62
C ARG A 204 24.39 -11.22 17.03
N GLU A 205 23.94 -10.23 17.80
CA GLU A 205 22.96 -9.26 17.36
C GLU A 205 23.50 -8.37 16.23
N ASN A 206 24.78 -7.97 16.30
CA ASN A 206 25.42 -7.24 15.22
C ASN A 206 25.52 -8.09 13.93
N LYS A 207 25.82 -9.39 14.04
CA LYS A 207 25.78 -10.32 12.89
C LYS A 207 24.36 -10.46 12.33
N ARG A 208 23.34 -10.56 13.19
CA ARG A 208 21.93 -10.61 12.79
C ARG A 208 21.53 -9.33 12.05
N ILE A 209 21.78 -8.16 12.62
CA ILE A 209 21.48 -6.86 12.02
C ILE A 209 22.18 -6.73 10.66
N GLN A 210 23.45 -7.12 10.55
CA GLN A 210 24.16 -7.11 9.27
C GLN A 210 23.52 -8.06 8.23
N LYS A 211 22.95 -9.18 8.66
CA LYS A 211 22.21 -10.10 7.78
C LYS A 211 20.85 -9.52 7.38
N GLU A 212 20.07 -8.99 8.32
CA GLU A 212 18.75 -8.38 8.08
C GLU A 212 18.84 -7.14 7.19
N LEU A 213 19.86 -6.31 7.39
CA LEU A 213 20.17 -5.17 6.52
C LEU A 213 20.75 -5.62 5.16
N GLY A 214 20.87 -6.92 4.91
CA GLY A 214 21.40 -7.49 3.68
C GLY A 214 22.86 -7.10 3.43
N TRP A 215 23.60 -6.66 4.44
CA TRP A 215 24.93 -6.06 4.29
C TRP A 215 25.94 -7.00 3.61
N TYR A 216 25.77 -8.30 3.80
CA TYR A 216 26.55 -9.35 3.12
C TYR A 216 26.17 -9.56 1.65
N GLU A 217 24.94 -9.22 1.26
CA GLU A 217 24.42 -9.33 -0.10
C GLU A 217 24.69 -8.05 -0.90
N VAL A 218 24.45 -6.89 -0.27
CA VAL A 218 24.62 -5.58 -0.90
C VAL A 218 26.05 -5.06 -0.80
N GLY A 219 26.84 -5.54 0.16
CA GLY A 219 28.25 -5.17 0.32
C GLY A 219 28.50 -3.70 0.71
N ALA A 220 29.73 -3.42 1.14
CA ALA A 220 30.17 -2.06 1.44
C ALA A 220 30.17 -1.22 0.16
N GLY A 221 29.28 -0.23 0.09
CA GLY A 221 29.18 0.69 -1.07
C GLY A 221 27.81 0.75 -1.74
N SER A 222 26.86 -0.12 -1.39
CA SER A 222 25.53 -0.10 -2.02
C SER A 222 24.74 1.19 -1.82
N ILE A 223 24.91 1.87 -0.69
CA ILE A 223 24.35 3.22 -0.49
C ILE A 223 24.92 4.22 -1.51
N ALA A 224 26.21 4.11 -1.85
CA ALA A 224 26.82 4.99 -2.84
C ALA A 224 26.32 4.67 -4.26
N ASN A 225 26.14 3.39 -4.60
CA ASN A 225 25.56 2.98 -5.88
C ASN A 225 24.10 3.43 -6.01
N LEU A 226 23.26 3.16 -4.99
CA LEU A 226 21.87 3.63 -4.95
C LEU A 226 21.79 5.15 -5.08
N ARG A 227 22.72 5.88 -4.45
CA ARG A 227 22.77 7.34 -4.56
C ARG A 227 23.12 7.81 -5.98
N ASN A 228 23.97 7.08 -6.69
CA ASN A 228 24.27 7.36 -8.10
C ASN A 228 23.07 7.02 -8.99
N ASP A 229 22.45 5.86 -8.80
CA ASP A 229 21.25 5.45 -9.56
C ASP A 229 20.10 6.44 -9.36
N VAL A 230 19.88 6.90 -8.12
CA VAL A 230 18.90 7.96 -7.81
C VAL A 230 19.26 9.29 -8.48
N ALA A 231 20.55 9.63 -8.61
CA ALA A 231 20.98 10.83 -9.31
C ALA A 231 20.69 10.74 -10.82
N ASP A 232 20.94 9.57 -11.42
CA ASP A 232 20.65 9.30 -12.82
C ASP A 232 19.14 9.33 -13.09
N ILE A 233 18.32 8.69 -12.23
CA ILE A 233 16.86 8.75 -12.31
C ILE A 233 16.37 10.20 -12.23
N ARG A 234 16.90 11.02 -11.31
CA ARG A 234 16.54 12.44 -11.23
C ARG A 234 16.88 13.21 -12.49
N HIS A 235 18.03 12.91 -13.11
CA HIS A 235 18.42 13.51 -14.37
C HIS A 235 17.47 13.15 -15.52
N ASP A 236 17.06 11.88 -15.58
CA ASP A 236 16.10 11.40 -16.59
C ASP A 236 14.69 11.98 -16.38
N ILE A 237 14.24 12.09 -15.13
CA ILE A 237 12.98 12.78 -14.80
C ILE A 237 13.00 14.22 -15.30
N ALA A 238 14.07 14.97 -15.03
CA ALA A 238 14.19 16.36 -15.49
C ALA A 238 14.12 16.48 -17.03
N LYS A 239 14.74 15.54 -17.76
CA LYS A 239 14.62 15.49 -19.23
C LYS A 239 13.21 15.18 -19.71
N LEU A 240 12.50 14.29 -19.02
CA LEU A 240 11.11 13.96 -19.36
C LEU A 240 10.17 15.13 -19.08
N GLU A 241 10.35 15.83 -17.97
CA GLU A 241 9.58 17.03 -17.64
C GLU A 241 9.74 18.11 -18.72
N ASP A 242 10.97 18.39 -19.14
CA ASP A 242 11.25 19.37 -20.20
C ASP A 242 10.59 18.98 -21.54
N ARG A 243 10.68 17.70 -21.91
CA ARG A 243 10.00 17.18 -23.11
C ARG A 243 8.48 17.30 -23.03
N ILE A 244 7.89 16.98 -21.89
CA ILE A 244 6.44 17.09 -21.68
C ILE A 244 6.01 18.54 -21.85
N VAL A 245 6.72 19.49 -21.24
CA VAL A 245 6.43 20.92 -21.39
C VAL A 245 6.53 21.36 -22.85
N HIS A 246 7.56 20.92 -23.58
CA HIS A 246 7.72 21.22 -25.00
C HIS A 246 6.60 20.64 -25.86
N ASP A 247 6.22 19.38 -25.64
CA ASP A 247 5.16 18.70 -26.38
C ASP A 247 3.79 19.33 -26.11
N TYR A 248 3.52 19.76 -24.86
CA TYR A 248 2.29 20.50 -24.52
C TYR A 248 2.22 21.85 -25.23
N ALA A 249 3.29 22.64 -25.21
CA ALA A 249 3.34 23.93 -25.90
C ALA A 249 3.14 23.77 -27.42
N THR A 250 3.79 22.75 -28.02
CA THR A 250 3.67 22.46 -29.46
C THR A 250 2.25 22.01 -29.82
N ASN A 251 1.62 21.19 -28.98
CA ASN A 251 0.25 20.74 -29.21
C ASN A 251 -0.78 21.85 -29.03
N GLU A 252 -0.56 22.78 -28.10
CA GLU A 252 -1.39 23.98 -27.93
C GLU A 252 -1.35 24.83 -29.20
N ASP A 253 -0.14 25.13 -29.71
CA ASP A 253 0.05 25.87 -30.97
C ASP A 253 -0.62 25.19 -32.18
N VAL A 254 -0.52 23.86 -32.27
CA VAL A 254 -1.18 23.08 -33.33
C VAL A 254 -2.70 23.10 -33.18
N THR A 255 -3.22 23.03 -31.95
CA THR A 255 -4.66 23.06 -31.68
C THR A 255 -5.26 24.40 -32.06
N ASP A 256 -4.60 25.50 -31.73
CA ASP A 256 -5.01 26.86 -32.09
C ASP A 256 -4.98 27.07 -33.61
N PHE A 257 -3.92 26.61 -34.28
CA PHE A 257 -3.83 26.65 -35.75
C PHE A 257 -4.98 25.88 -36.41
N LEU A 258 -5.26 24.66 -35.94
CA LEU A 258 -6.35 23.84 -36.48
C LEU A 258 -7.72 24.47 -36.21
N TYR A 259 -7.93 25.10 -35.05
CA TYR A 259 -9.18 25.76 -34.72
C TYR A 259 -9.47 26.93 -35.66
N GLU A 260 -8.50 27.81 -35.91
CA GLU A 260 -8.66 28.94 -36.84
C GLU A 260 -8.85 28.47 -38.29
N GLU A 261 -8.15 27.40 -38.70
CA GLU A 261 -8.31 26.85 -40.05
C GLU A 261 -9.71 26.23 -40.27
N VAL A 262 -10.22 25.48 -39.29
CA VAL A 262 -11.58 24.92 -39.34
C VAL A 262 -12.63 26.03 -39.40
N LYS A 263 -12.45 27.09 -38.62
CA LYS A 263 -13.34 28.25 -38.63
C LYS A 263 -13.36 28.95 -39.99
N ARG A 264 -12.18 29.14 -40.60
CA ARG A 264 -12.06 29.71 -41.95
C ARG A 264 -12.77 28.85 -42.99
N LEU A 265 -12.59 27.54 -42.94
CA LEU A 265 -13.27 26.61 -43.84
C LEU A 265 -14.79 26.63 -43.65
N GLN A 266 -15.27 26.78 -42.41
CA GLN A 266 -16.69 26.92 -42.13
C GLN A 266 -17.27 28.20 -42.75
N ASP A 267 -16.58 29.33 -42.63
CA ASP A 267 -16.99 30.60 -43.24
C ASP A 267 -17.04 30.51 -44.79
N GLU A 268 -16.08 29.77 -45.39
CA GLU A 268 -16.06 29.51 -46.83
C GLU A 268 -17.23 28.63 -47.27
N ILE A 269 -17.53 27.54 -46.55
CA ILE A 269 -18.68 26.66 -46.80
C ILE A 269 -19.99 27.45 -46.71
N ASP A 270 -20.15 28.30 -45.71
CA ASP A 270 -21.35 29.12 -45.52
C ASP A 270 -21.53 30.12 -46.67
N THR A 271 -20.44 30.67 -47.18
CA THR A 271 -20.45 31.56 -48.35
C THR A 271 -20.85 30.79 -49.60
N LEU A 272 -20.23 29.64 -49.86
CA LEU A 272 -20.58 28.78 -51.00
C LEU A 272 -22.04 28.31 -50.96
N HIS A 273 -22.58 28.00 -49.77
CA HIS A 273 -23.98 27.66 -49.60
C HIS A 273 -24.92 28.82 -49.97
N LYS A 274 -24.58 30.06 -49.61
CA LYS A 274 -25.37 31.24 -49.99
C LYS A 274 -25.34 31.45 -51.51
N ASP A 275 -24.17 31.33 -52.12
CA ASP A 275 -24.02 31.50 -53.57
C ASP A 275 -24.75 30.41 -54.34
N ASN A 276 -24.66 29.16 -53.92
CA ASN A 276 -25.42 28.06 -54.53
C ASN A 276 -26.94 28.27 -54.44
N ARG A 277 -27.44 28.76 -53.29
CA ARG A 277 -28.86 29.11 -53.14
C ARG A 277 -29.27 30.20 -54.14
N ARG A 278 -28.49 31.27 -54.22
CA ARG A 278 -28.74 32.38 -55.16
C ARG A 278 -28.72 31.90 -56.61
N ASN A 279 -27.72 31.10 -56.99
CA ASN A 279 -27.64 30.54 -58.33
C ASN A 279 -28.85 29.65 -58.65
N GLY A 280 -29.33 28.87 -57.66
CA GLY A 280 -30.57 28.11 -57.78
C GLY A 280 -31.80 28.99 -58.06
N GLU A 281 -31.93 30.12 -57.37
CA GLU A 281 -33.00 31.10 -57.62
C GLU A 281 -32.89 31.76 -59.01
N GLU A 282 -31.68 32.08 -59.46
CA GLU A 282 -31.44 32.65 -60.78
C GLU A 282 -31.77 31.64 -61.90
N LEU A 283 -31.38 30.37 -61.72
CA LEU A 283 -31.75 29.29 -62.65
C LEU A 283 -33.26 29.07 -62.71
N ALA A 284 -33.97 29.13 -61.59
CA ALA A 284 -35.43 29.03 -61.55
C ALA A 284 -36.09 30.16 -62.37
N LYS A 285 -35.65 31.41 -62.17
CA LYS A 285 -36.14 32.56 -62.95
C LYS A 285 -35.87 32.43 -64.44
N ILE A 286 -34.71 31.89 -64.83
CA ILE A 286 -34.38 31.65 -66.24
C ILE A 286 -35.31 30.58 -66.82
N LYS A 287 -35.57 29.51 -66.06
CA LYS A 287 -36.50 28.45 -66.46
C LYS A 287 -37.91 29.00 -66.70
N ASP A 288 -38.45 29.76 -65.75
CA ASP A 288 -39.79 30.38 -65.90
C ASP A 288 -39.86 31.24 -67.18
N ARG A 289 -38.81 32.02 -67.47
CA ARG A 289 -38.73 32.83 -68.70
C ARG A 289 -38.65 32.00 -69.98
N ILE A 290 -38.03 30.82 -69.94
CA ILE A 290 -37.97 29.90 -71.08
C ILE A 290 -39.36 29.29 -71.31
N ASP A 291 -40.03 28.86 -70.24
CA ASP A 291 -41.38 28.28 -70.30
C ASP A 291 -42.37 29.32 -70.88
N ASP A 292 -42.34 30.56 -70.38
CA ASP A 292 -43.13 31.69 -70.93
C ASP A 292 -42.86 31.94 -72.43
N PHE A 293 -41.59 31.84 -72.85
CA PHE A 293 -41.21 32.04 -74.25
C PHE A 293 -41.72 30.90 -75.14
N GLN A 294 -41.62 29.66 -74.67
CA GLN A 294 -42.12 28.48 -75.38
C GLN A 294 -43.64 28.54 -75.54
N ASP A 295 -44.37 28.93 -74.50
CA ASP A 295 -45.83 29.10 -74.56
C ASP A 295 -46.21 30.19 -75.58
N ALA A 296 -45.53 31.33 -75.55
CA ALA A 296 -45.76 32.40 -76.53
C ALA A 296 -45.42 31.99 -77.97
N GLU A 297 -44.39 31.18 -78.17
CA GLU A 297 -44.01 30.66 -79.49
C GLU A 297 -45.01 29.61 -79.99
N ASN A 298 -45.46 28.70 -79.11
CA ASN A 298 -46.51 27.73 -79.41
C ASN A 298 -47.83 28.43 -79.80
N ASP A 299 -48.23 29.47 -79.08
CA ASP A 299 -49.40 30.28 -79.40
C ASP A 299 -49.27 30.96 -80.79
N ARG A 300 -48.09 31.47 -81.12
CA ARG A 300 -47.83 32.03 -82.47
C ARG A 300 -47.94 30.98 -83.56
N ILE A 301 -47.37 29.79 -83.35
CA ILE A 301 -47.45 28.68 -84.31
C ILE A 301 -48.91 28.25 -84.50
N TYR A 302 -49.67 28.10 -83.41
CA TYR A 302 -51.09 27.73 -83.47
C TYR A 302 -51.93 28.76 -84.23
N ASN A 303 -51.71 30.06 -83.95
CA ASN A 303 -52.38 31.15 -84.66
C ASN A 303 -52.02 31.16 -86.15
N LEU A 304 -50.75 30.94 -86.51
CA LEU A 304 -50.33 30.85 -87.91
C LEU A 304 -51.01 29.68 -88.61
N TYR A 305 -51.07 28.51 -87.97
CA TYR A 305 -51.75 27.32 -88.49
C TYR A 305 -53.25 27.58 -88.75
N ALA A 306 -53.93 28.25 -87.82
CA ALA A 306 -55.33 28.66 -87.96
C ALA A 306 -55.55 29.62 -89.14
N ILE A 307 -54.65 30.59 -89.34
CA ILE A 307 -54.71 31.52 -90.48
C ILE A 307 -54.52 30.79 -91.82
N THR A 308 -53.58 29.83 -91.88
CA THR A 308 -53.25 29.11 -93.11
C THR A 308 -54.28 28.04 -93.50
N ASN A 309 -54.94 27.41 -92.52
CA ASN A 309 -55.96 26.39 -92.78
C ASN A 309 -57.40 26.94 -92.83
N GLY A 310 -57.66 28.12 -92.26
CA GLY A 310 -58.97 28.79 -92.34
C GLY A 310 -59.25 29.54 -93.66
N LYS A 311 -58.29 29.56 -94.60
CA LYS A 311 -58.38 30.29 -95.88
C LYS A 311 -58.16 29.42 -97.13
N ARG A 312 -58.46 28.11 -97.07
CA ARG A 312 -58.69 27.35 -98.31
C ARG A 312 -60.16 27.51 -98.72
N ASP A 313 -60.44 28.58 -99.44
CA ASP A 313 -61.59 28.61 -100.34
C ASP A 313 -61.29 27.62 -101.47
N GLU A 314 -61.63 26.35 -101.26
CA GLU A 314 -61.76 25.38 -102.35
C GLU A 314 -62.98 25.78 -103.19
N LYS A 315 -62.81 26.79 -104.04
CA LYS A 315 -63.78 27.11 -105.08
C LYS A 315 -63.74 25.98 -106.11
N MET A 316 -64.55 24.95 -105.86
CA MET A 316 -64.82 23.86 -106.81
C MET A 316 -65.52 24.48 -108.03
N PHE A 317 -64.80 24.65 -109.14
CA PHE A 317 -65.41 25.03 -110.41
C PHE A 317 -66.41 23.95 -110.82
N THR A 318 -67.62 24.37 -111.16
CA THR A 318 -68.64 23.46 -111.68
C THR A 318 -68.22 22.93 -113.06
N ALA A 319 -68.68 21.72 -113.41
CA ALA A 319 -68.39 21.12 -114.72
C ALA A 319 -68.83 22.03 -115.90
N GLU A 320 -69.85 22.86 -115.67
CA GLU A 320 -70.39 23.81 -116.64
C GLU A 320 -69.45 25.00 -116.87
N GLU A 321 -68.82 25.53 -115.80
CA GLU A 321 -67.78 26.58 -115.90
C GLU A 321 -66.52 26.06 -116.62
N VAL A 322 -66.13 24.81 -116.37
CA VAL A 322 -65.01 24.15 -117.06
C VAL A 322 -65.33 23.89 -118.54
N ALA A 323 -66.55 23.44 -118.84
CA ALA A 323 -67.01 23.22 -120.22
C ALA A 323 -67.08 24.53 -121.02
N THR A 324 -67.51 25.62 -120.39
CA THR A 324 -67.56 26.95 -121.01
C THR A 324 -66.15 27.46 -121.34
N LEU A 325 -65.19 27.26 -120.43
CA LEU A 325 -63.79 27.63 -120.67
C LEU A 325 -63.17 26.79 -121.81
N LEU A 326 -63.45 25.48 -121.84
CA LEU A 326 -62.95 24.57 -122.88
C LEU A 326 -63.54 24.89 -124.26
N ASN A 327 -64.82 25.27 -124.35
CA ASN A 327 -65.42 25.71 -125.61
C ASN A 327 -64.84 27.05 -126.09
N ALA A 328 -64.63 28.02 -125.19
CA ALA A 328 -63.99 29.29 -125.52
C ALA A 328 -62.53 29.13 -125.98
N MET A 329 -61.82 28.09 -125.51
CA MET A 329 -60.49 27.74 -126.00
C MET A 329 -60.52 27.02 -127.36
N ARG A 330 -61.63 26.34 -127.69
CA ARG A 330 -61.81 25.59 -128.94
C ARG A 330 -62.25 26.48 -130.12
N GLU A 331 -62.88 27.63 -129.85
CA GLU A 331 -63.21 28.65 -130.87
C GLU A 331 -62.03 29.60 -131.20
N ARG A 332 -60.91 29.51 -130.47
CA ARG A 332 -59.68 30.28 -130.71
C ARG A 332 -58.60 29.49 -131.47
N GLN A 333 -58.92 28.31 -131.99
CA GLN A 333 -58.17 27.52 -132.97
C GLN A 333 -59.00 27.38 -134.24
#